data_AF-A0A101P2X7-F1
#
_entry.id   AF-A0A101P2X7-F1
#
_cell.length_a   1.000
_cell.length_b   1.000
_cell.length_c   1.000
_cell.angle_alpha   90.00
_cell.angle_beta   90.00
_cell.angle_gamma   90.00
#
_symmetry.space_group_name_H-M   'P 1'
#
loop_
_entity.id
_entity.type
_entity.pdbx_description
1 polymer ?
#
loop_
_entity_poly.entity_id
_entity_poly.type
_entity_poly.pdbx_seq_one_letter_code
_entity_poly.pdbx_strand_id
1 'polypeptide(L)'
;MTATVAEKIRSRLQVRRDLPMPEERRAIREAADLSQQELADAIGVTRQAVSHWEAGIRTPRGIFLDRYIDAIRAMRDRDAA
;
A
#
# COMPACT_ATOMS: atom_id res chain seq x y z
N MET A 1 -1.76 -25.85 12.14
CA MET A 1 -0.30 -25.66 12.26
C MET A 1 -0.01 -24.17 12.29
N THR A 2 0.60 -23.64 13.35
CA THR A 2 0.97 -22.23 13.45
C THR A 2 2.23 -21.96 12.65
N ALA A 3 2.24 -20.88 11.85
CA ALA A 3 3.44 -20.46 11.12
C ALA A 3 4.58 -20.15 12.10
N THR A 4 5.77 -20.64 11.76
CA THR A 4 7.01 -20.42 12.50
C THR A 4 7.37 -18.93 12.55
N VAL A 5 8.19 -18.54 13.54
CA VAL A 5 8.68 -17.16 13.66
C VAL A 5 9.43 -16.72 12.40
N ALA A 6 10.22 -17.62 11.80
CA ALA A 6 10.97 -17.36 10.57
C ALA A 6 10.04 -17.07 9.37
N GLU A 7 8.95 -17.83 9.23
CA GLU A 7 7.96 -17.60 8.17
C GLU A 7 7.24 -16.26 8.33
N LYS A 8 6.87 -15.90 9.57
CA LYS A 8 6.26 -14.60 9.87
C LYS A 8 7.20 -13.44 9.52
N ILE A 9 8.48 -13.54 9.88
CA ILE A 9 9.49 -12.53 9.54
C ILE A 9 9.66 -12.43 8.02
N ARG A 10 9.77 -13.57 7.32
CA ARG A 10 9.92 -13.59 5.86
C ARG A 10 8.75 -12.93 5.15
N SER A 11 7.51 -13.27 5.55
CA SER A 11 6.29 -12.66 5.02
C SER A 11 6.31 -11.14 5.22
N ARG A 12 6.67 -10.67 6.42
CA ARG A 12 6.74 -9.24 6.74
C ARG A 12 7.77 -8.49 5.89
N LEU A 13 8.90 -9.12 5.59
CA LEU A 13 9.94 -8.54 4.73
C LEU A 13 9.51 -8.47 3.26
N GLN A 14 8.74 -9.45 2.78
CA GLN A 14 8.20 -9.43 1.41
C GLN A 14 7.23 -8.27 1.21
N VAL A 15 6.28 -8.05 2.13
CA VAL A 15 5.35 -6.91 2.05
C VAL A 15 6.08 -5.58 1.93
N ARG A 16 7.20 -5.40 2.66
CA ARG A 16 8.00 -4.18 2.58
C ARG A 16 8.71 -3.98 1.25
N ARG A 17 9.14 -5.07 0.60
CA ARG A 17 9.79 -5.02 -0.72
C ARG A 17 8.81 -4.62 -1.82
N ASP A 18 7.54 -4.94 -1.64
CA ASP A 18 6.49 -4.64 -2.61
C ASP A 18 5.98 -3.20 -2.49
N LEU A 19 6.55 -2.39 -1.59
CA LEU A 19 6.20 -0.97 -1.46
C LEU A 19 6.97 -0.16 -2.53
N PRO A 20 6.31 0.31 -3.61
CA PRO A 20 6.99 1.04 -4.67
C PRO A 20 7.43 2.43 -4.19
N MET A 21 8.20 3.14 -5.03
CA MET A 21 8.63 4.51 -4.73
C MET A 21 7.42 5.44 -4.55
N PRO A 22 7.55 6.52 -3.76
CA PRO A 22 6.42 7.43 -3.48
C PRO A 22 5.70 7.95 -4.73
N GLU A 23 6.46 8.33 -5.76
CA GLU A 23 5.95 8.77 -7.06
C GLU A 23 5.16 7.69 -7.81
N GLU A 24 5.62 6.44 -7.79
CA GLU A 24 4.91 5.32 -8.40
C GLU A 24 3.58 5.04 -7.70
N ARG A 25 3.51 5.19 -6.37
CA ARG A 25 2.25 4.99 -5.62
C ARG A 25 1.16 5.92 -6.12
N ARG A 26 1.53 7.20 -6.31
CA ARG A 26 0.64 8.22 -6.86
C ARG A 26 0.19 7.85 -8.27
N ALA A 27 1.13 7.48 -9.14
CA ALA A 27 0.82 7.10 -10.51
C ALA A 27 -0.14 5.91 -10.59
N ILE A 28 0.07 4.87 -9.77
CA ILE A 28 -0.82 3.70 -9.69
C ILE A 28 -2.23 4.11 -9.24
N ARG A 29 -2.34 4.98 -8.23
CA ARG A 29 -3.65 5.46 -7.77
C ARG A 29 -4.36 6.26 -8.86
N GLU A 30 -3.65 7.15 -9.54
CA GLU A 30 -4.21 8.01 -10.60
C GLU A 30 -4.61 7.19 -11.83
N ALA A 31 -3.84 6.16 -12.20
CA ALA A 31 -4.21 5.23 -13.27
C ALA A 31 -5.50 4.46 -12.95
N ALA A 32 -5.71 4.12 -11.67
CA ALA A 32 -6.94 3.50 -11.19
C ALA A 32 -8.15 4.46 -11.09
N ASP A 33 -7.99 5.74 -11.44
CA ASP A 33 -9.01 6.81 -11.34
C ASP A 33 -9.56 7.02 -9.91
N LEU A 34 -8.70 6.83 -8.91
CA LEU A 34 -9.06 7.03 -7.50
C LEU A 34 -8.48 8.34 -6.97
N SER A 35 -9.27 9.09 -6.22
CA SER A 35 -8.77 10.18 -5.39
C SER A 35 -8.03 9.64 -4.16
N GLN A 36 -7.20 10.50 -3.54
CA GLN A 36 -6.55 10.17 -2.27
C GLN A 36 -7.58 9.89 -1.14
N GLN A 37 -8.77 10.49 -1.22
CA GLN A 37 -9.83 10.30 -0.23
C GLN A 37 -10.47 8.91 -0.37
N GLU A 38 -10.81 8.50 -1.60
CA GLU A 38 -11.39 7.17 -1.84
C GLU A 38 -10.44 6.04 -1.45
N LEU A 39 -9.14 6.18 -1.77
CA LEU A 39 -8.13 5.23 -1.31
C LEU A 39 -8.03 5.20 0.23
N ALA A 40 -8.07 6.36 0.86
CA ALA A 40 -8.00 6.46 2.32
C ALA A 40 -9.19 5.79 3.00
N ASP A 41 -10.40 6.03 2.48
CA ASP A 41 -11.65 5.43 2.97
C ASP A 41 -11.62 3.91 2.82
N ALA A 42 -11.15 3.41 1.67
CA ALA A 42 -11.05 1.97 1.41
C ALA A 42 -10.12 1.24 2.40
N ILE A 43 -8.99 1.85 2.80
CA ILE A 43 -8.00 1.22 3.69
C ILE A 43 -8.12 1.65 5.16
N GLY A 44 -9.08 2.54 5.46
CA GLY A 44 -9.40 3.01 6.80
C GLY A 44 -8.33 3.93 7.41
N VAL A 45 -7.86 4.92 6.64
CA VAL A 45 -6.94 5.97 7.10
C VAL A 45 -7.44 7.35 6.69
N THR A 46 -6.71 8.40 7.06
CA THR A 46 -7.04 9.76 6.60
C THR A 46 -6.46 10.03 5.22
N ARG A 47 -7.11 10.90 4.43
CA ARG A 47 -6.54 11.42 3.17
C ARG A 47 -5.14 11.99 3.35
N GLN A 48 -4.89 12.66 4.48
CA GLN A 48 -3.56 13.22 4.80
C GLN A 48 -2.51 12.13 4.97
N ALA A 49 -2.85 10.95 5.52
CA ALA A 49 -1.94 9.83 5.61
C ALA A 49 -1.51 9.36 4.20
N VAL A 50 -2.48 9.19 3.29
CA VAL A 50 -2.21 8.82 1.89
C VAL A 50 -1.33 9.87 1.21
N SER A 51 -1.67 11.15 1.35
CA SER A 51 -0.87 12.27 0.83
C SER A 51 0.59 12.24 1.33
N HIS A 52 0.82 12.03 2.63
CA HIS A 52 2.17 11.92 3.18
C HIS A 52 2.92 10.67 2.69
N TRP A 53 2.24 9.57 2.38
CA TRP A 53 2.86 8.36 1.85
C TRP A 53 3.25 8.49 0.39
N GLU A 54 2.41 9.12 -0.43
CA GLU A 54 2.69 9.41 -1.83
C GLU A 54 3.77 10.50 -1.98
N ALA A 55 3.86 11.44 -1.04
CA ALA A 55 4.93 12.43 -1.01
C ALA A 55 6.24 11.94 -0.39
N GLY A 56 6.27 10.70 0.14
CA GLY A 56 7.46 10.15 0.81
C GLY A 56 7.78 10.76 2.18
N ILE A 57 6.96 11.70 2.67
CA ILE A 57 7.10 12.35 3.99
C ILE A 57 6.99 11.31 5.13
N ARG A 58 6.13 10.31 4.96
CA ARG A 58 5.99 9.19 5.90
C ARG A 58 5.89 7.87 5.15
N THR A 59 6.30 6.80 5.81
CA THR A 59 6.10 5.43 5.32
C THR A 59 4.98 4.76 6.13
N PRO A 60 4.03 4.05 5.48
CA PRO A 60 3.04 3.27 6.21
C PRO A 60 3.72 2.18 7.04
N ARG A 61 3.10 1.80 8.17
CA ARG A 61 3.64 0.83 9.13
C ARG A 61 2.52 -0.07 9.64
N GLY A 62 2.90 -1.14 10.33
CA GLY A 62 1.93 -2.02 10.97
C GLY A 62 0.97 -2.63 9.96
N ILE A 63 -0.30 -2.69 10.34
CA ILE A 63 -1.43 -3.15 9.51
C ILE A 63 -1.72 -2.24 8.32
N PHE A 64 -1.41 -0.94 8.43
CA PHE A 64 -1.66 0.00 7.34
C PHE A 64 -0.68 -0.18 6.18
N LEU A 65 0.54 -0.65 6.45
CA LEU A 65 1.45 -1.07 5.39
C LEU A 65 0.84 -2.24 4.60
N ASP A 66 0.33 -3.25 5.30
CA ASP A 66 -0.22 -4.44 4.66
C ASP A 66 -1.44 -4.04 3.78
N ARG A 67 -2.39 -3.28 4.34
CA ARG A 67 -3.57 -2.79 3.60
C ARG A 67 -3.22 -1.93 2.40
N TYR A 68 -2.21 -1.07 2.53
CA TYR A 68 -1.80 -0.18 1.45
C TYR A 68 -1.12 -0.95 0.31
N ILE A 69 -0.32 -1.97 0.65
CA ILE A 69 0.27 -2.89 -0.35
C ILE A 69 -0.81 -3.68 -1.07
N ASP A 70 -1.80 -4.19 -0.34
CA ASP A 70 -2.93 -4.92 -0.95
C ASP A 70 -3.73 -4.01 -1.89
N ALA A 71 -3.97 -2.75 -1.49
CA ALA A 71 -4.60 -1.76 -2.36
C ALA A 71 -3.77 -1.47 -3.63
N ILE A 72 -2.44 -1.33 -3.49
CA ILE A 72 -1.53 -1.12 -4.63
C ILE A 72 -1.57 -2.31 -5.60
N ARG A 73 -1.57 -3.54 -5.08
CA ARG A 73 -1.67 -4.75 -5.91
C ARG A 73 -3.01 -4.78 -6.67
N ALA A 74 -4.11 -4.54 -5.97
CA ALA A 74 -5.44 -4.51 -6.59
C ALA A 74 -5.58 -3.45 -7.68
N MET A 75 -4.97 -2.26 -7.50
CA MET A 75 -4.96 -1.21 -8.52
C MET A 75 -4.12 -1.61 -9.75
N ARG A 76 -2.95 -2.21 -9.54
CA ARG A 76 -2.09 -2.70 -10.66
C ARG A 76 -2.75 -3.80 -11.49
N ASP A 77 -3.47 -4.70 -10.85
CA ASP A 77 -4.15 -5.81 -11.54
C ASP A 77 -5.29 -5.32 -12.45
N ARG A 78 -5.88 -4.15 -12.14
CA ARG A 78 -6.94 -3.52 -12.94
C ARG A 78 -6.42 -2.88 -14.22
N ASP A 79 -5.23 -2.30 -14.20
CA ASP A 79 -4.59 -1.70 -15.39
C ASP A 79 -4.03 -2.75 -16.37
N ALA A 80 -3.90 -4.01 -15.92
CA ALA A 80 -3.39 -5.12 -16.73
C ALA A 80 -4.47 -5.86 -17.55
N ALA A 81 -5.74 -5.43 -17.44
CA ALA A 81 -6.90 -6.04 -18.11
C ALA A 81 -7.51 -5.08 -19.15
#